data_AF-A0A4U7BH91-F1
#
_entry.id   AF-A0A4U7BH91-F1
#
_cell.length_a   1.000
_cell.length_b   1.000
_cell.length_c   1.000
_cell.angle_alpha   90.00
_cell.angle_beta   90.00
_cell.angle_gamma   90.00
#
_symmetry.space_group_name_H-M   'P 1'
#
loop_
_entity.id
_entity.type
_entity.pdbx_description
1 polymer ?
#
loop_
_entity_poly.entity_id
_entity_poly.type
_entity_poly.pdbx_seq_one_letter_code
_entity_poly.pdbx_strand_id
1 'polypeptide(L)'
;MAFARFEALNLLDECKNIVYLDFDCLILKDISELFKLRLPLAADRGLNTFKDENLKEYFIFRTPILSFNDGLKNPKKLYEHFYKIIAKHHETEDFNDQVAFSMLIYKNKLKVKMLNKNKYSGQIFYRASRNSSIIHAYGSKNRFWNNALCKKTWTLWWQYYEKWLKLGGSAYTGGIVALNTQSKERFRFHLSYKLGYAVIRLHRSFFGWLQMPFVSFVLLYILFQHKKERKIYEQELQQNANAKLPKLSEYEDFEQGLKETQTKSYKIGQRLIKIFQFSFRTIFLHPNMQK
;
A
#
# COMPACT_ATOMS: atom_id res chain seq x y z
N MET A 1 6.96 -9.66 17.80
CA MET A 1 5.62 -9.44 17.19
C MET A 1 4.79 -8.59 18.13
N ALA A 2 3.96 -7.69 17.62
CA ALA A 2 3.10 -6.86 18.45
C ALA A 2 1.67 -7.42 18.44
N PHE A 3 1.33 -8.23 19.45
CA PHE A 3 -0.02 -8.80 19.61
C PHE A 3 -0.98 -7.86 20.35
N ALA A 4 -0.47 -6.75 20.91
CA ALA A 4 -1.26 -5.75 21.64
C ALA A 4 -2.47 -5.21 20.86
N ARG A 5 -2.40 -5.20 19.52
CA ARG A 5 -3.53 -4.80 18.66
C ARG A 5 -4.78 -5.67 18.80
N PHE A 6 -4.64 -6.90 19.30
CA PHE A 6 -5.75 -7.82 19.53
C PHE A 6 -6.37 -7.68 20.92
N GLU A 7 -5.78 -6.87 21.80
CA GLU A 7 -6.44 -6.40 23.03
C GLU A 7 -7.72 -5.64 22.71
N ALA A 8 -7.87 -5.11 21.48
CA ALA A 8 -9.13 -4.59 21.00
C ALA A 8 -10.29 -5.57 21.23
N LEU A 9 -10.09 -6.89 21.06
CA LEU A 9 -11.13 -7.89 21.34
C LEU A 9 -11.51 -7.96 22.82
N ASN A 10 -10.56 -7.72 23.73
CA ASN A 10 -10.83 -7.70 25.16
C ASN A 10 -11.54 -6.40 25.58
N LEU A 11 -11.18 -5.28 24.94
CA LEU A 11 -11.70 -3.93 25.22
C LEU A 11 -13.08 -3.65 24.61
N LEU A 12 -13.62 -4.53 23.75
CA LEU A 12 -14.94 -4.34 23.13
C LEU A 12 -16.11 -4.36 24.13
N ASP A 13 -15.90 -4.86 25.35
CA ASP A 13 -16.90 -4.77 26.42
C ASP A 13 -17.00 -3.33 27.00
N GLU A 14 -15.97 -2.51 26.81
CA GLU A 14 -15.88 -1.13 27.31
C GLU A 14 -16.00 -0.10 26.19
N CYS A 15 -15.61 -0.46 24.96
CA CYS A 15 -15.55 0.42 23.81
C CYS A 15 -16.48 -0.03 22.68
N LYS A 16 -17.38 0.86 22.22
CA LYS A 16 -18.27 0.56 21.09
C LYS A 16 -17.55 0.38 19.76
N ASN A 17 -16.53 1.19 19.50
CA ASN A 17 -15.76 1.16 18.26
C ASN A 17 -14.29 1.39 18.58
N ILE A 18 -13.41 0.54 18.05
CA ILE A 18 -11.96 0.61 18.24
C ILE A 18 -11.31 0.62 16.86
N VAL A 19 -10.46 1.61 16.59
CA VAL A 19 -9.60 1.63 15.41
C VAL A 19 -8.17 1.53 15.89
N TYR A 20 -7.50 0.45 15.49
CA TYR A 20 -6.08 0.24 15.75
C TYR A 20 -5.26 0.72 14.56
N LEU A 21 -4.15 1.41 14.85
CA LEU A 21 -3.14 1.86 13.89
C LEU A 21 -1.75 1.50 14.40
N ASP A 22 -0.88 0.96 13.54
CA ASP A 22 0.53 0.79 13.87
C ASP A 22 1.22 2.15 14.07
N PHE A 23 2.23 2.17 14.95
CA PHE A 23 2.95 3.38 15.34
C PHE A 23 3.75 4.03 14.19
N ASP A 24 4.01 3.29 13.12
CA ASP A 24 4.68 3.73 11.90
C ASP A 24 3.70 4.22 10.83
N CYS A 25 2.52 4.70 11.24
CA CYS A 25 1.52 5.31 10.39
C CYS A 25 1.46 6.85 10.54
N LEU A 26 1.09 7.54 9.47
CA LEU A 26 0.85 8.98 9.41
C LEU A 26 -0.55 9.24 8.86
N ILE A 27 -1.41 9.87 9.65
CA ILE A 27 -2.76 10.28 9.23
C ILE A 27 -2.68 11.66 8.56
N LEU A 28 -3.23 11.76 7.35
CA LEU A 28 -3.25 12.97 6.52
C LEU A 28 -4.65 13.58 6.34
N LYS A 29 -5.70 12.79 6.55
CA LYS A 29 -7.10 13.18 6.34
C LYS A 29 -7.96 12.61 7.45
N ASP A 30 -9.18 13.12 7.60
CA ASP A 30 -10.17 12.52 8.50
C ASP A 30 -10.36 11.03 8.19
N ILE A 31 -10.47 10.24 9.25
CA ILE A 31 -10.68 8.79 9.22
C ILE A 31 -11.87 8.37 10.10
N SER A 32 -12.71 9.34 10.50
CA SER A 32 -13.84 9.12 11.40
C SER A 32 -14.84 8.09 10.86
N GLU A 33 -14.88 7.89 9.55
CA GLU A 33 -15.69 6.85 8.93
C GLU A 33 -15.29 5.42 9.32
N LEU A 34 -14.04 5.19 9.74
CA LEU A 34 -13.60 3.88 10.23
C LEU A 34 -14.29 3.49 11.55
N PHE A 35 -14.75 4.47 12.34
CA PHE A 35 -15.53 4.24 13.56
C PHE A 35 -17.03 4.02 13.30
N LYS A 36 -17.48 4.09 12.04
CA LYS A 36 -18.91 4.04 11.65
C LYS A 36 -19.20 2.88 10.70
N LEU A 37 -18.35 1.85 10.70
CA LEU A 37 -18.49 0.72 9.78
C LEU A 37 -19.63 -0.20 10.20
N ARG A 38 -20.44 -0.62 9.23
CA ARG A 38 -21.58 -1.54 9.46
C ARG A 38 -21.14 -2.96 9.86
N LEU A 39 -20.00 -3.43 9.34
CA LEU A 39 -19.48 -4.75 9.71
C LEU A 39 -18.59 -4.60 10.95
N PRO A 40 -18.63 -5.58 11.87
CA PRO A 40 -17.95 -5.48 13.16
C PRO A 40 -16.44 -5.64 13.13
N LEU A 41 -15.89 -6.01 11.97
CA LEU A 41 -14.47 -6.17 11.75
C LEU A 41 -14.10 -5.62 10.38
N ALA A 42 -13.04 -4.81 10.32
CA ALA A 42 -12.48 -4.34 9.07
C ALA A 42 -10.95 -4.49 9.06
N ALA A 43 -10.44 -4.92 7.91
CA ALA A 43 -9.01 -5.10 7.69
C ALA A 43 -8.69 -4.97 6.19
N ASP A 44 -7.42 -4.76 5.89
CA ASP A 44 -6.94 -4.76 4.51
C ASP A 44 -6.50 -6.18 4.09
N ARG A 45 -6.69 -6.52 2.82
CA ARG A 45 -6.23 -7.80 2.27
C ARG A 45 -4.75 -7.70 1.86
N GLY A 46 -3.95 -8.65 2.30
CA GLY A 46 -2.57 -8.87 1.87
C GLY A 46 -2.47 -9.51 0.49
N LEU A 47 -1.25 -9.50 -0.07
CA LEU A 47 -0.96 -10.18 -1.34
C LEU A 47 -0.58 -11.65 -1.13
N ASN A 48 -0.07 -11.98 0.05
CA ASN A 48 0.38 -13.31 0.39
C ASN A 48 -0.80 -14.19 0.85
N THR A 49 -0.60 -15.48 0.75
CA THR A 49 -1.51 -16.53 1.19
C THR A 49 -0.82 -17.41 2.23
N PHE A 50 -1.61 -18.15 3.00
CA PHE A 50 -1.12 -19.25 3.84
C PHE A 50 -1.99 -20.49 3.57
N LYS A 51 -1.46 -21.67 3.90
CA LYS A 51 -2.19 -22.93 3.82
C LYS A 51 -2.57 -23.40 5.21
N ASP A 52 -3.77 -23.98 5.35
CA ASP A 52 -4.14 -24.68 6.58
C ASP A 52 -3.60 -26.12 6.61
N GLU A 53 -3.91 -26.85 7.67
CA GLU A 53 -3.53 -28.26 7.87
C GLU A 53 -4.06 -29.19 6.76
N ASN A 54 -5.11 -28.78 6.04
CA ASN A 54 -5.69 -29.51 4.90
C ASN A 54 -5.16 -29.01 3.55
N LEU A 55 -4.06 -28.25 3.54
CA LEU A 55 -3.45 -27.63 2.36
C LEU A 55 -4.35 -26.63 1.62
N LYS A 56 -5.46 -26.21 2.23
CA LYS A 56 -6.35 -25.22 1.63
C LYS A 56 -5.76 -23.83 1.77
N GLU A 57 -5.73 -23.10 0.66
CA GLU A 57 -5.10 -21.79 0.59
C GLU A 57 -6.07 -20.66 0.97
N TYR A 58 -5.59 -19.77 1.82
CA TYR A 58 -6.32 -18.58 2.29
C TYR A 58 -5.47 -17.34 2.11
N PHE A 59 -6.10 -16.20 1.86
CA PHE A 59 -5.38 -14.93 1.79
C PHE A 59 -5.10 -14.40 3.20
N ILE A 60 -3.97 -13.71 3.35
CA ILE A 60 -3.59 -13.11 4.62
C ILE A 60 -4.22 -11.72 4.74
N PHE A 61 -4.82 -11.41 5.89
CA PHE A 61 -5.25 -10.06 6.26
C PHE A 61 -4.09 -9.31 6.90
N ARG A 62 -3.92 -8.05 6.49
CA ARG A 62 -2.93 -7.15 7.09
C ARG A 62 -3.47 -6.54 8.37
N THR A 63 -2.61 -6.45 9.37
CA THR A 63 -2.90 -6.01 10.74
C THR A 63 -2.41 -4.61 11.15
N PRO A 64 -1.79 -3.75 10.30
CA PRO A 64 -1.34 -2.43 10.76
C PRO A 64 -2.51 -1.46 10.95
N ILE A 65 -3.66 -1.75 10.34
CA ILE A 65 -4.87 -0.93 10.42
C ILE A 65 -6.05 -1.87 10.54
N LEU A 66 -6.68 -1.86 11.69
CA LEU A 66 -7.83 -2.70 12.01
C LEU A 66 -8.94 -1.83 12.58
N SER A 67 -10.18 -2.22 12.32
CA SER A 67 -11.34 -1.65 12.99
C SER A 67 -12.20 -2.76 13.57
N PHE A 68 -12.63 -2.55 14.81
CA PHE A 68 -13.52 -3.42 15.57
C PHE A 68 -14.71 -2.61 16.06
N ASN A 69 -15.87 -3.25 16.19
CA ASN A 69 -16.98 -2.69 16.95
C ASN A 69 -17.74 -3.74 17.76
N ASP A 70 -18.58 -3.26 18.66
CA ASP A 70 -19.38 -4.04 19.62
C ASP A 70 -20.41 -4.99 18.98
N GLY A 71 -20.63 -4.88 17.66
CA GLY A 71 -21.38 -5.88 16.90
C GLY A 71 -20.67 -7.22 16.74
N LEU A 72 -19.40 -7.35 17.16
CA LEU A 72 -18.64 -8.59 17.09
C LEU A 72 -19.13 -9.57 18.16
N LYS A 73 -19.60 -10.75 17.74
CA LYS A 73 -20.14 -11.75 18.67
C LYS A 73 -19.03 -12.42 19.50
N ASN A 74 -19.24 -12.48 20.81
CA ASN A 74 -18.37 -13.17 21.78
C ASN A 74 -16.88 -12.77 21.70
N PRO A 75 -16.56 -11.46 21.82
CA PRO A 75 -15.20 -10.97 21.54
C PRO A 75 -14.16 -11.53 22.52
N LYS A 76 -14.50 -11.75 23.79
CA LYS A 76 -13.65 -12.47 24.77
C LYS A 76 -13.33 -13.91 24.38
N LYS A 77 -14.30 -14.66 23.84
CA LYS A 77 -14.04 -16.03 23.32
C LYS A 77 -13.12 -16.01 22.10
N LEU A 78 -13.25 -15.00 21.24
CA LEU A 78 -12.34 -14.80 20.11
C LEU A 78 -10.93 -14.46 20.58
N TYR A 79 -10.80 -13.63 21.62
CA TYR A 79 -9.52 -13.31 22.26
C TYR A 79 -8.84 -14.58 22.81
N GLU A 80 -9.54 -15.40 23.58
CA GLU A 80 -8.99 -16.68 24.08
C GLU A 80 -8.57 -17.63 22.93
N HIS A 81 -9.40 -17.74 21.89
CA HIS A 81 -9.10 -18.57 20.72
C HIS A 81 -7.87 -18.04 19.97
N PHE A 82 -7.68 -16.71 19.90
CA PHE A 82 -6.50 -16.11 19.29
C PHE A 82 -5.21 -16.55 19.99
N TYR A 83 -5.18 -16.54 21.33
CA TYR A 83 -4.02 -17.03 22.08
C TYR A 83 -3.79 -18.53 21.91
N LYS A 84 -4.86 -19.34 21.81
CA LYS A 84 -4.73 -20.78 21.48
C LYS A 84 -4.11 -21.00 20.10
N ILE A 85 -4.45 -20.17 19.11
CA ILE A 85 -3.84 -20.22 17.76
C ILE A 85 -2.35 -19.91 17.85
N ILE A 86 -1.97 -18.85 18.58
CA ILE A 86 -0.55 -18.49 18.76
C ILE A 86 0.19 -19.63 19.47
N ALA A 87 -0.31 -20.11 20.61
CA ALA A 87 0.33 -21.19 21.35
C ALA A 87 0.55 -22.44 20.48
N LYS A 88 -0.42 -22.78 19.62
CA LYS A 88 -0.30 -23.94 18.71
C LYS A 88 0.72 -23.75 17.58
N HIS A 89 0.88 -22.54 17.06
CA HIS A 89 1.57 -22.32 15.77
C HIS A 89 2.81 -21.40 15.85
N HIS A 90 3.15 -20.87 17.02
CA HIS A 90 4.25 -19.89 17.17
C HIS A 90 5.63 -20.39 16.72
N GLU A 91 5.86 -21.70 16.73
CA GLU A 91 7.11 -22.32 16.27
C GLU A 91 7.14 -22.59 14.76
N THR A 92 6.00 -22.44 14.07
CA THR A 92 5.93 -22.70 12.62
C THR A 92 6.65 -21.59 11.85
N GLU A 93 7.43 -21.99 10.85
CA GLU A 93 8.06 -21.06 9.92
C GLU A 93 7.02 -20.15 9.26
N ASP A 94 7.34 -18.88 9.08
CA ASP A 94 6.44 -17.82 8.57
C ASP A 94 5.22 -17.47 9.43
N PHE A 95 5.03 -18.08 10.61
CA PHE A 95 3.97 -17.68 11.52
C PHE A 95 4.20 -16.24 12.01
N ASN A 96 3.17 -15.41 11.94
CA ASN A 96 3.18 -14.05 12.47
C ASN A 96 1.78 -13.59 12.86
N ASP A 97 1.69 -12.37 13.37
CA ASP A 97 0.42 -11.76 13.80
C ASP A 97 -0.62 -11.67 12.67
N GLN A 98 -0.21 -11.48 11.41
CA GLN A 98 -1.12 -11.44 10.26
C GLN A 98 -1.67 -12.83 9.95
N VAL A 99 -0.82 -13.86 10.02
CA VAL A 99 -1.23 -15.26 9.85
C VAL A 99 -2.17 -15.67 10.98
N ALA A 100 -1.82 -15.37 12.24
CA ALA A 100 -2.64 -15.66 13.42
C ALA A 100 -4.03 -15.02 13.30
N PHE A 101 -4.09 -13.74 12.93
CA PHE A 101 -5.36 -13.03 12.75
C PHE A 101 -6.19 -13.58 11.61
N SER A 102 -5.54 -13.94 10.51
CA SER A 102 -6.21 -14.57 9.36
C SER A 102 -6.80 -15.93 9.76
N MET A 103 -6.04 -16.76 10.49
CA MET A 103 -6.53 -18.04 11.02
C MET A 103 -7.74 -17.83 11.94
N LEU A 104 -7.73 -16.82 12.82
CA LEU A 104 -8.86 -16.48 13.68
C LEU A 104 -10.11 -16.16 12.84
N ILE A 105 -9.98 -15.35 11.80
CA ILE A 105 -11.08 -14.98 10.90
C ILE A 105 -11.67 -16.23 10.24
N TYR A 106 -10.85 -17.09 9.64
CA TYR A 106 -11.33 -18.25 8.90
C TYR A 106 -11.91 -19.33 9.81
N LYS A 107 -11.25 -19.66 10.93
CA LYS A 107 -11.73 -20.68 11.89
C LYS A 107 -13.08 -20.29 12.51
N ASN A 108 -13.32 -19.00 12.75
CA ASN A 108 -14.58 -18.51 13.33
C ASN A 108 -15.57 -17.96 12.29
N LYS A 109 -15.26 -18.11 10.98
CA LYS A 109 -16.11 -17.65 9.86
C LYS A 109 -16.54 -16.17 10.00
N LEU A 110 -15.63 -15.31 10.44
CA LEU A 110 -15.92 -13.90 10.68
C LEU A 110 -16.11 -13.15 9.35
N LYS A 111 -17.09 -12.25 9.31
CA LYS A 111 -17.29 -11.33 8.19
C LYS A 111 -16.40 -10.11 8.37
N VAL A 112 -15.56 -9.83 7.37
CA VAL A 112 -14.61 -8.71 7.40
C VAL A 112 -14.99 -7.69 6.33
N LYS A 113 -14.97 -6.41 6.67
CA LYS A 113 -15.01 -5.31 5.69
C LYS A 113 -13.60 -5.11 5.14
N MET A 114 -13.46 -5.24 3.82
CA MET A 114 -12.20 -4.96 3.13
C MET A 114 -11.98 -3.45 3.06
N LEU A 115 -10.88 -3.01 3.68
CA LEU A 115 -10.43 -1.63 3.60
C LEU A 115 -9.82 -1.33 2.22
N ASN A 116 -10.03 -0.11 1.73
CA ASN A 116 -9.42 0.34 0.49
C ASN A 116 -7.93 0.62 0.72
N LYS A 117 -7.06 -0.27 0.23
CA LYS A 117 -5.60 -0.15 0.33
C LYS A 117 -5.07 1.22 -0.08
N ASN A 118 -5.56 1.80 -1.18
CA ASN A 118 -5.05 3.07 -1.69
C ASN A 118 -5.50 4.27 -0.82
N LYS A 119 -6.59 4.12 -0.06
CA LYS A 119 -7.07 5.13 0.87
C LYS A 119 -6.40 5.00 2.24
N TYR A 120 -6.39 3.81 2.83
CA TYR A 120 -5.97 3.62 4.23
C TYR A 120 -4.57 3.02 4.36
N SER A 121 -3.99 2.41 3.35
CA SER A 121 -2.68 1.75 3.44
C SER A 121 -1.70 2.31 2.41
N GLY A 122 -1.59 3.65 2.37
CA GLY A 122 -0.66 4.35 1.48
C GLY A 122 0.79 3.97 1.78
N GLN A 123 1.63 3.90 0.74
CA GLN A 123 3.06 3.62 0.87
C GLN A 123 3.85 4.92 1.03
N ILE A 124 5.09 4.83 1.48
CA ILE A 124 5.97 6.02 1.60
C ILE A 124 6.32 6.67 0.26
N PHE A 125 6.07 5.99 -0.86
CA PHE A 125 6.30 6.56 -2.18
C PHE A 125 5.28 7.66 -2.48
N TYR A 126 5.72 8.91 -2.28
CA TYR A 126 4.91 10.13 -2.32
C TYR A 126 3.97 10.18 -3.53
N ARG A 127 4.48 9.96 -4.75
CA ARG A 127 3.66 10.10 -5.97
C ARG A 127 2.53 9.06 -6.06
N ALA A 128 2.67 7.89 -5.44
CA ALA A 128 1.60 6.89 -5.42
C ALA A 128 0.59 7.11 -4.29
N SER A 129 0.99 7.79 -3.21
CA SER A 129 0.19 7.84 -1.96
C SER A 129 -0.14 9.23 -1.46
N ARG A 130 0.19 10.29 -2.20
CA ARG A 130 -0.17 11.68 -1.87
C ARG A 130 -1.67 11.94 -1.63
N ASN A 131 -2.54 11.06 -2.12
CA ASN A 131 -3.99 11.15 -1.94
C ASN A 131 -4.55 10.23 -0.85
N SER A 132 -3.73 9.36 -0.25
CA SER A 132 -4.13 8.45 0.81
C SER A 132 -4.50 9.23 2.09
N SER A 133 -5.45 8.69 2.86
CA SER A 133 -5.79 9.21 4.19
C SER A 133 -4.74 8.82 5.24
N ILE A 134 -4.10 7.65 5.07
CA ILE A 134 -3.06 7.16 5.97
C ILE A 134 -1.88 6.65 5.14
N ILE A 135 -0.66 7.02 5.54
CA ILE A 135 0.59 6.48 5.02
C ILE A 135 1.15 5.52 6.06
N HIS A 136 1.47 4.30 5.65
CA HIS A 136 2.08 3.28 6.48
C HIS A 136 3.52 3.06 6.04
N ALA A 137 4.47 3.43 6.90
CA ALA A 137 5.89 3.42 6.62
C ALA A 137 6.53 2.06 6.90
N TYR A 138 6.02 1.00 6.26
CA TYR A 138 6.46 -0.39 6.50
C TYR A 138 7.88 -0.69 6.01
N GLY A 139 8.60 -1.55 6.73
CA GLY A 139 9.95 -2.01 6.39
C GLY A 139 11.05 -1.24 7.14
N SER A 140 12.12 -1.96 7.53
CA SER A 140 13.17 -1.43 8.40
C SER A 140 13.95 -0.26 7.80
N LYS A 141 14.04 -0.14 6.47
CA LYS A 141 14.72 0.95 5.77
C LYS A 141 13.79 2.06 5.27
N ASN A 142 12.50 1.97 5.60
CA ASN A 142 11.43 2.77 5.00
C ASN A 142 10.64 3.56 6.06
N ARG A 143 11.20 3.79 7.25
CA ARG A 143 10.50 4.53 8.32
C ARG A 143 10.64 6.04 8.12
N PHE A 144 9.68 6.80 8.66
CA PHE A 144 9.72 8.26 8.64
C PHE A 144 10.95 8.84 9.34
N TRP A 145 11.45 8.15 10.37
CA TRP A 145 12.57 8.59 11.21
C TRP A 145 13.95 8.15 10.74
N ASN A 146 14.04 7.07 9.96
CA ASN A 146 15.33 6.46 9.59
C ASN A 146 15.64 6.45 8.08
N ASN A 147 14.75 6.99 7.25
CA ASN A 147 14.97 7.13 5.82
C ASN A 147 15.03 8.62 5.43
N ALA A 148 16.15 9.06 4.84
CA ALA A 148 16.38 10.49 4.56
C ALA A 148 15.38 11.06 3.54
N LEU A 149 15.09 10.33 2.46
CA LEU A 149 14.08 10.72 1.48
C LEU A 149 12.69 10.77 2.12
N CYS A 150 12.33 9.77 2.93
CA CYS A 150 11.03 9.71 3.60
C CYS A 150 10.85 10.90 4.57
N LYS A 151 11.90 11.21 5.34
CA LYS A 151 11.96 12.39 6.23
C LYS A 151 11.71 13.68 5.46
N LYS A 152 12.35 13.84 4.29
CA LYS A 152 12.18 15.00 3.44
C LYS A 152 10.76 15.08 2.85
N THR A 153 10.23 13.98 2.31
CA THR A 153 8.94 14.00 1.62
C THR A 153 7.74 14.13 2.55
N TRP A 154 7.80 13.54 3.75
CA TRP A 154 6.69 13.48 4.71
C TRP A 154 6.96 14.36 5.93
N THR A 155 7.13 15.66 5.70
CA THR A 155 7.50 16.65 6.73
C THR A 155 6.52 16.71 7.90
N LEU A 156 5.23 16.44 7.68
CA LEU A 156 4.21 16.47 8.72
C LEU A 156 4.49 15.47 9.86
N TRP A 157 5.07 14.31 9.56
CA TRP A 157 5.46 13.35 10.59
C TRP A 157 6.49 13.96 11.56
N TRP A 158 7.45 14.72 11.02
CA TRP A 158 8.47 15.39 11.82
C TRP A 158 7.91 16.54 12.65
N GLN A 159 6.92 17.27 12.14
CA GLN A 159 6.21 18.28 12.94
C GLN A 159 5.52 17.66 14.15
N TYR A 160 4.91 16.48 13.99
CA TYR A 160 4.32 15.75 15.13
C TYR A 160 5.38 15.17 16.07
N TYR A 161 6.48 14.66 15.52
CA TYR A 161 7.60 14.17 16.32
C TYR A 161 8.25 15.27 17.16
N GLU A 162 8.42 16.48 16.62
CA GLU A 162 8.90 17.63 17.40
C GLU A 162 7.95 18.01 18.54
N LYS A 163 6.63 17.93 18.32
CA LYS A 163 5.64 18.11 19.40
C LYS A 163 5.75 17.01 20.45
N TRP A 164 5.92 15.76 20.03
CA TRP A 164 6.15 14.63 20.93
C TRP A 164 7.36 14.85 21.84
N LEU A 165 8.49 15.29 21.28
CA LEU A 165 9.69 15.62 22.07
C LEU A 165 9.43 16.75 23.08
N LYS A 166 8.73 17.81 22.67
CA LYS A 166 8.36 18.93 23.57
C LYS A 166 7.46 18.50 24.72
N LEU A 167 6.68 17.44 24.55
CA LEU A 167 5.81 16.86 25.58
C LEU A 167 6.53 15.83 26.48
N GLY A 168 7.86 15.70 26.37
CA GLY A 168 8.65 14.75 27.15
C GLY A 168 8.74 13.34 26.54
N GLY A 169 8.31 13.20 25.29
CA GLY A 169 8.40 11.95 24.55
C GLY A 169 9.84 11.50 24.28
N SER A 170 10.07 10.19 24.30
CA SER A 170 11.40 9.61 24.06
C SER A 170 11.91 9.89 22.64
N ALA A 171 13.18 10.30 22.54
CA ALA A 171 13.82 10.53 21.25
C ALA A 171 14.26 9.23 20.58
N TYR A 172 14.12 9.18 19.26
CA TYR A 172 14.73 8.14 18.43
C TYR A 172 16.24 8.36 18.29
N THR A 173 17.02 7.34 18.65
CA THR A 173 18.49 7.38 18.67
C THR A 173 19.16 6.58 17.56
N GLY A 174 18.38 5.87 16.72
CA GLY A 174 18.94 4.93 15.74
C GLY A 174 19.48 5.54 14.44
N GLY A 175 19.43 6.87 14.28
CA GLY A 175 20.00 7.57 13.13
C GLY A 175 19.35 7.25 11.77
N ILE A 176 19.99 7.72 10.69
CA ILE A 176 19.57 7.42 9.32
C ILE A 176 20.15 6.07 8.91
N VAL A 177 19.28 5.14 8.50
CA VAL A 177 19.61 3.77 8.08
C VAL A 177 19.56 3.61 6.56
N ALA A 178 18.86 4.51 5.86
CA ALA A 178 18.77 4.51 4.41
C ALA A 178 18.57 5.92 3.86
N LEU A 179 19.13 6.20 2.69
CA LEU A 179 18.95 7.49 2.02
C LEU A 179 17.69 7.49 1.15
N ASN A 180 17.49 6.46 0.33
CA ASN A 180 16.42 6.42 -0.68
C ASN A 180 16.19 4.98 -1.23
N THR A 181 15.17 4.31 -0.71
CA THR A 181 14.91 2.86 -0.95
C THR A 181 13.59 2.59 -1.68
N GLN A 182 13.17 3.52 -2.53
CA GLN A 182 11.87 3.51 -3.22
C GLN A 182 12.02 3.37 -4.75
N SER A 183 13.16 2.85 -5.24
CA SER A 183 13.43 2.78 -6.68
C SER A 183 12.45 1.83 -7.39
N LYS A 184 12.05 0.73 -6.73
CA LYS A 184 11.09 -0.24 -7.26
C LYS A 184 9.74 0.40 -7.55
N GLU A 185 9.20 1.13 -6.57
CA GLU A 185 7.95 1.87 -6.70
C GLU A 185 8.05 2.93 -7.80
N ARG A 186 9.23 3.57 -7.93
CA ARG A 186 9.51 4.52 -9.00
C ARG A 186 9.47 3.88 -10.40
N PHE A 187 10.10 2.74 -10.60
CA PHE A 187 10.03 2.00 -11.87
C PHE A 187 8.60 1.55 -12.16
N ARG A 188 7.86 1.09 -11.14
CA ARG A 188 6.44 0.72 -11.28
C ARG A 188 5.54 1.91 -11.61
N PHE A 189 5.97 3.13 -11.27
CA PHE A 189 5.26 4.34 -11.64
C PHE A 189 5.48 4.76 -13.10
N HIS A 190 6.45 4.16 -13.81
CA HIS A 190 6.65 4.42 -15.23
C HIS A 190 5.40 4.06 -16.04
N LEU A 191 5.16 4.83 -17.10
CA LEU A 191 4.03 4.60 -17.99
C LEU A 191 4.06 3.19 -18.59
N SER A 192 5.24 2.69 -18.97
CA SER A 192 5.43 1.33 -19.48
C SER A 192 4.89 0.29 -18.50
N TYR A 193 5.30 0.36 -17.24
CA TYR A 193 4.80 -0.57 -16.23
C TYR A 193 3.27 -0.48 -16.09
N LYS A 194 2.71 0.73 -15.95
CA LYS A 194 1.27 0.95 -15.78
C LYS A 194 0.45 0.35 -16.94
N LEU A 195 0.86 0.57 -18.18
CA LEU A 195 0.17 0.06 -19.37
C LEU A 195 0.22 -1.47 -19.45
N GLY A 196 1.41 -2.06 -19.37
CA GLY A 196 1.51 -3.52 -19.50
C GLY A 196 0.95 -4.27 -18.29
N TYR A 197 1.02 -3.69 -17.09
CA TYR A 197 0.34 -4.23 -15.90
C TYR A 197 -1.18 -4.24 -16.09
N ALA A 198 -1.76 -3.18 -16.68
CA ALA A 198 -3.19 -3.13 -16.97
C ALA A 198 -3.62 -4.26 -17.93
N VAL A 199 -2.86 -4.51 -19.00
CA VAL A 199 -3.12 -5.62 -19.94
C VAL A 199 -3.06 -6.97 -19.25
N ILE A 200 -1.99 -7.25 -18.50
CA ILE A 200 -1.85 -8.53 -17.78
C ILE A 200 -2.99 -8.73 -16.79
N ARG A 201 -3.39 -7.67 -16.07
CA ARG A 201 -4.48 -7.73 -15.11
C ARG A 201 -5.81 -8.04 -15.77
N LEU A 202 -6.11 -7.42 -16.90
CA LEU A 202 -7.34 -7.70 -17.66
C LEU A 202 -7.38 -9.16 -18.12
N HIS A 203 -6.26 -9.66 -18.65
CA HIS A 203 -6.16 -11.04 -19.13
C HIS A 203 -6.31 -12.11 -18.01
N ARG A 204 -6.04 -11.77 -16.75
CA ARG A 204 -6.01 -12.74 -15.63
C ARG A 204 -7.35 -12.99 -14.94
N SER A 205 -8.41 -12.27 -15.29
CA SER A 205 -9.70 -12.40 -14.62
C SER A 205 -10.83 -12.50 -15.64
N PHE A 206 -11.87 -13.26 -15.31
CA PHE A 206 -13.05 -13.40 -16.17
C PHE A 206 -13.68 -12.04 -16.53
N PHE A 207 -13.90 -11.17 -15.54
CA PHE A 207 -14.40 -9.82 -15.76
C PHE A 207 -13.41 -8.94 -16.55
N GLY A 208 -12.11 -9.10 -16.33
CA GLY A 208 -11.09 -8.38 -17.11
C GLY A 208 -11.03 -8.84 -18.56
N TRP A 209 -11.24 -10.14 -18.81
CA TRP A 209 -11.35 -10.72 -20.14
C TRP A 209 -12.58 -10.16 -20.87
N LEU A 210 -13.72 -10.04 -20.19
CA LEU A 210 -14.92 -9.39 -20.74
C LEU A 210 -14.70 -7.91 -21.09
N GLN A 211 -13.78 -7.24 -20.39
CA GLN A 211 -13.38 -5.85 -20.68
C GLN A 211 -12.33 -5.73 -21.79
N MET A 212 -11.77 -6.83 -22.31
CA MET A 212 -10.75 -6.81 -23.37
C MET A 212 -11.19 -6.08 -24.65
N PRO A 213 -12.45 -6.16 -25.12
CA PRO A 213 -12.91 -5.35 -26.26
C PRO A 213 -12.74 -3.84 -26.05
N PHE A 214 -12.69 -3.38 -24.79
CA PHE A 214 -12.49 -1.98 -24.41
C PHE A 214 -11.08 -1.67 -23.93
N VAL A 215 -10.11 -2.57 -24.13
CA VAL A 215 -8.72 -2.40 -23.65
C VAL A 215 -8.09 -1.11 -24.17
N SER A 216 -8.37 -0.72 -25.41
CA SER A 216 -7.88 0.53 -26.00
C SER A 216 -8.34 1.76 -25.21
N PHE A 217 -9.59 1.79 -24.76
CA PHE A 217 -10.11 2.88 -23.91
C PHE A 217 -9.44 2.88 -22.54
N VAL A 218 -9.21 1.70 -21.93
CA VAL A 218 -8.50 1.57 -20.66
C VAL A 218 -7.07 2.11 -20.78
N LEU A 219 -6.36 1.77 -21.86
CA LEU A 219 -4.99 2.25 -22.11
C LEU A 219 -4.95 3.76 -22.34
N LEU A 220 -5.89 4.31 -23.13
CA LEU A 220 -6.02 5.76 -23.35
C LEU A 220 -6.31 6.51 -22.05
N TYR A 221 -7.19 5.97 -21.20
CA TYR A 221 -7.46 6.52 -19.88
C TYR A 221 -6.21 6.54 -19.00
N ILE A 222 -5.40 5.46 -18.99
CA ILE A 222 -4.15 5.40 -18.24
C ILE A 222 -3.15 6.45 -18.77
N LEU A 223 -3.04 6.64 -20.08
CA LEU A 223 -2.20 7.69 -20.68
C LEU A 223 -2.62 9.09 -20.21
N PHE A 224 -3.92 9.38 -20.26
CA PHE A 224 -4.48 10.64 -19.80
C PHE A 224 -4.21 10.89 -18.32
N GLN A 225 -4.53 9.91 -17.45
CA GLN A 225 -4.27 10.01 -16.02
C GLN A 225 -2.78 10.18 -15.73
N HIS A 226 -1.91 9.46 -16.43
CA HIS A 226 -0.47 9.60 -16.26
C HIS A 226 0.03 11.01 -16.62
N LYS A 227 -0.50 11.63 -17.68
CA LYS A 227 -0.19 13.02 -18.05
C LYS A 227 -0.71 14.01 -17.00
N LYS A 228 -1.95 13.83 -16.54
CA LYS A 228 -2.54 14.64 -15.47
C LYS A 228 -1.73 14.54 -14.18
N GLU A 229 -1.33 13.34 -13.77
CA GLU A 229 -0.50 13.11 -12.58
C GLU A 229 0.87 13.79 -12.66
N ARG A 230 1.50 13.87 -13.84
CA ARG A 230 2.76 14.61 -14.00
C ARG A 230 2.57 16.11 -13.77
N LYS A 231 1.54 16.70 -14.39
CA LYS A 231 1.22 18.13 -14.21
C LYS A 231 0.92 18.49 -12.75
N ILE A 232 0.11 17.66 -12.08
CA ILE A 232 -0.20 17.86 -10.65
C ILE A 232 1.08 17.80 -9.82
N TYR A 233 1.96 16.83 -10.08
CA TYR A 233 3.23 16.72 -9.35
C TYR A 233 4.14 17.93 -9.60
N GLU A 234 4.21 18.44 -10.83
CA GLU A 234 4.97 19.67 -11.15
C GLU A 234 4.43 20.88 -10.39
N GLN A 235 3.10 21.03 -10.27
CA GLN A 235 2.46 22.07 -9.47
C GLN A 235 2.73 21.91 -7.98
N GLU A 236 2.65 20.69 -7.44
CA GLU A 236 2.98 20.38 -6.05
C GLU A 236 4.43 20.72 -5.71
N LEU A 237 5.36 20.52 -6.64
CA LEU A 237 6.77 20.89 -6.45
C LEU A 237 7.00 22.40 -6.35
N GLN A 238 6.13 23.22 -6.95
CA GLN A 238 6.20 24.68 -6.79
C GLN A 238 5.80 25.10 -5.37
N GLN A 239 4.89 24.37 -4.73
CA GLN A 239 4.41 24.66 -3.38
C GLN A 239 5.25 23.97 -2.30
N ASN A 240 5.77 22.79 -2.58
CA ASN A 240 6.53 21.96 -1.66
C ASN A 240 7.76 21.34 -2.35
N ALA A 241 8.88 22.05 -2.31
CA ALA A 241 10.15 21.59 -2.86
C ALA A 241 10.67 20.29 -2.19
N ASN A 242 10.22 19.98 -0.97
CA ASN A 242 10.64 18.78 -0.25
C ASN A 242 10.08 17.49 -0.86
N ALA A 243 9.00 17.56 -1.64
CA ALA A 243 8.45 16.42 -2.38
C ALA A 243 9.27 16.04 -3.63
N LYS A 244 10.35 16.77 -3.95
CA LYS A 244 11.22 16.50 -5.10
C LYS A 244 11.98 15.19 -4.91
N LEU A 245 11.73 14.25 -5.81
CA LEU A 245 12.40 12.96 -5.82
C LEU A 245 13.79 13.07 -6.49
N PRO A 246 14.81 12.37 -5.97
CA PRO A 246 16.15 12.33 -6.57
C PRO A 246 16.16 11.63 -7.94
N LYS A 247 17.28 11.67 -8.66
CA LYS A 247 17.40 10.92 -9.92
C LYS A 247 17.33 9.43 -9.62
N LEU A 248 16.82 8.64 -10.57
CA LEU A 248 16.60 7.22 -10.33
C LEU A 248 17.92 6.46 -10.07
N SER A 249 19.01 6.86 -10.74
CA SER A 249 20.35 6.31 -10.56
C SER A 249 21.00 6.63 -9.20
N GLU A 250 20.43 7.57 -8.44
CA GLU A 250 20.94 7.96 -7.12
C GLU A 250 20.30 7.15 -5.98
N TYR A 251 19.39 6.22 -6.29
CA TYR A 251 18.73 5.37 -5.29
C TYR A 251 19.66 4.25 -4.81
N GLU A 252 19.78 4.07 -3.50
CA GLU A 252 20.53 2.96 -2.88
C GLU A 252 20.03 1.60 -3.36
N ASP A 253 18.73 1.48 -3.61
CA ASP A 253 18.09 0.25 -4.07
C ASP A 253 17.95 0.17 -5.61
N PHE A 254 18.68 1.00 -6.36
CA PHE A 254 18.51 1.14 -7.81
C PHE A 254 18.59 -0.20 -8.57
N GLU A 255 19.56 -1.06 -8.25
CA GLU A 255 19.73 -2.37 -8.88
C GLU A 255 18.53 -3.29 -8.64
N GLN A 256 17.95 -3.24 -7.43
CA GLN A 256 16.73 -3.99 -7.11
C GLN A 256 15.54 -3.43 -7.90
N GLY A 257 15.44 -2.11 -8.03
CA GLY A 257 14.42 -1.44 -8.84
C GLY A 257 14.55 -1.73 -10.33
N LEU A 258 15.78 -1.78 -10.86
CA LEU A 258 16.07 -1.98 -12.27
C LEU A 258 15.51 -3.31 -12.78
N LYS A 259 15.42 -4.33 -11.92
CA LYS A 259 14.77 -5.62 -12.23
C LYS A 259 13.31 -5.46 -12.67
N GLU A 260 12.61 -4.42 -12.24
CA GLU A 260 11.24 -4.14 -12.69
C GLU A 260 11.17 -3.89 -14.21
N THR A 261 12.23 -3.36 -14.82
CA THR A 261 12.31 -3.16 -16.28
C THR A 261 12.33 -4.47 -17.07
N GLN A 262 12.77 -5.56 -16.42
CA GLN A 262 12.84 -6.88 -17.04
C GLN A 262 11.52 -7.67 -16.94
N THR A 263 10.56 -7.18 -16.15
CA THR A 263 9.27 -7.85 -15.94
C THR A 263 8.42 -7.87 -17.23
N LYS A 264 7.54 -8.88 -17.35
CA LYS A 264 6.59 -8.99 -18.46
C LYS A 264 5.74 -7.73 -18.61
N SER A 265 5.25 -7.19 -17.49
CA SER A 265 4.46 -5.94 -17.44
C SER A 265 5.22 -4.79 -18.09
N TYR A 266 6.48 -4.58 -17.73
CA TYR A 266 7.26 -3.47 -18.25
C TYR A 266 7.56 -3.62 -19.75
N LYS A 267 7.99 -4.81 -20.18
CA LYS A 267 8.30 -5.12 -21.59
C LYS A 267 7.08 -4.97 -22.50
N ILE A 268 5.91 -5.45 -22.08
CA ILE A 268 4.65 -5.27 -22.83
C ILE A 268 4.34 -3.78 -22.97
N GLY A 269 4.42 -3.01 -21.89
CA GLY A 269 4.13 -1.58 -21.95
C GLY A 269 5.14 -0.78 -22.78
N GLN A 270 6.41 -1.18 -22.82
CA GLN A 270 7.38 -0.59 -23.76
C GLN A 270 6.96 -0.81 -25.21
N ARG A 271 6.53 -2.03 -25.57
CA ARG A 271 6.01 -2.33 -26.91
C ARG A 271 4.76 -1.50 -27.22
N LEU A 272 3.82 -1.39 -26.26
CA LEU A 272 2.63 -0.54 -26.42
C LEU A 272 2.98 0.93 -26.66
N ILE A 273 3.93 1.49 -25.91
CA ILE A 273 4.38 2.88 -26.12
C ILE A 273 4.99 3.06 -27.50
N LYS A 274 5.82 2.12 -27.97
CA LYS A 274 6.38 2.16 -29.33
C LYS A 274 5.28 2.13 -30.39
N ILE A 275 4.28 1.26 -30.23
CA ILE A 275 3.11 1.21 -31.12
C ILE A 275 2.35 2.52 -31.09
N PHE A 276 2.04 3.06 -29.91
CA PHE A 276 1.35 4.36 -29.81
C PHE A 276 2.16 5.48 -30.46
N GLN A 277 3.46 5.58 -30.22
CA GLN A 277 4.32 6.59 -30.85
C GLN A 277 4.36 6.44 -32.38
N PHE A 278 4.37 5.19 -32.87
CA PHE A 278 4.28 4.89 -34.30
C PHE A 278 2.91 5.30 -34.85
N SER A 279 1.80 4.84 -34.26
CA SER A 279 0.44 5.18 -34.67
C SER A 279 0.12 6.67 -34.57
N PHE A 280 0.61 7.39 -33.55
CA PHE A 280 0.46 8.85 -33.47
C PHE A 280 1.26 9.55 -34.57
N ARG A 281 2.41 9.02 -34.99
CA ARG A 281 3.12 9.53 -36.18
C ARG A 281 2.39 9.18 -37.48
N THR A 282 1.85 7.97 -37.62
CA THR A 282 1.18 7.51 -38.85
C THR A 282 -0.22 8.10 -39.05
N ILE A 283 -0.95 8.40 -37.97
CA ILE A 283 -2.31 8.96 -38.02
C ILE A 283 -2.29 10.50 -38.09
N PHE A 284 -1.25 11.16 -37.56
CA PHE A 284 -1.14 12.63 -37.55
C PHE A 284 -0.07 13.21 -38.51
N LEU A 285 0.60 12.38 -39.32
CA LEU A 285 1.43 12.86 -40.44
C LEU A 285 0.82 12.42 -41.77
N HIS A 286 0.00 13.29 -42.36
CA HIS A 286 0.02 13.46 -43.82
C HIS A 286 1.38 14.10 -44.19
N PRO A 287 1.98 13.75 -45.34
CA PRO A 287 3.37 14.08 -45.65
C PRO A 287 3.46 15.55 -46.05
N ASN A 288 3.73 16.41 -45.09
CA ASN A 288 4.43 17.67 -45.28
C ASN A 288 4.80 18.15 -43.89
N MET A 289 6.11 18.20 -43.64
CA MET A 289 6.85 18.87 -42.56
C MET A 289 8.08 18.02 -42.24
N GLN A 290 8.89 17.76 -43.28
CA GLN A 290 10.33 17.72 -43.16
C GLN A 290 10.85 19.07 -43.68
N LYS A 291 10.93 20.06 -42.80
CA LYS A 291 11.95 21.12 -42.78
C LYS A 291 12.16 21.52 -41.33
#